data_AF-A0A6P0MS66-F1
#
_entry.id   AF-A0A6P0MS66-F1
#
_cell.length_a   1.000
_cell.length_b   1.000
_cell.length_c   1.000
_cell.angle_alpha   90.00
_cell.angle_beta   90.00
_cell.angle_gamma   90.00
#
_symmetry.space_group_name_H-M   'P 1'
#
loop_
_entity.id
_entity.type
_entity.pdbx_description
1 polymer ?
#
loop_
_entity_poly.entity_id
_entity_poly.type
_entity_poly.pdbx_seq_one_letter_code
_entity_poly.pdbx_strand_id
1 'polypeptide(L)'
;MRNNIKVLFINCTLKQSPEISNTEALWDIVAALYRQKGCKTDQLRIVDFQILPGTTWDEGPGDEFPQFFESIQAADILVVGTPVISGMPSSQCQKLIERLQGTRHAQIDPETRQFPLYNKVFGLLVLGDAMGGNHCIAQTCYDFSQLGCTNPPQNQVAWFQGMNSNMGFIQAWGKYQINVNRDARLLVENSVALANMLRQTPLKTSLRDATNEAWAIAEAATIEDTIGIDPQPIRTDDTDIEGIDYHHLPKPVWLIIQEGMRRGFRFKVIDLEERIFQVEREGKGFIYKTYPSNLYGTNEDQDYDQSKYRKLQRMEQSGLAVPLSYGTFQTLADIPFERLKFPIVAKPDSGSLSRNVFANLQTVEQLKQAVSVLEADGDLIKLESHIYGRNYRVLIINHQYAGCVERRPANVIGDGKQTILQLFHLRNQEPGRGDRYEYHTTIHQLVFDRTSRRLLHEAGYTLETVLPAGEIFYLQEKITAFTGADLVDTTDELHPSIIQSCIDFSHQFSILTLGFDLITSDISRPLAETEGAFNEYNPLPYIDLHENCNIGQKRPVSRLIWDYIEAHADQIITSEFPMF
;
A
#
# COMPACT_ATOMS: atom_id res chain seq x y z
N MET A 1 -0.79 -37.21 -38.04
CA MET A 1 -1.95 -37.08 -37.14
C MET A 1 -2.44 -35.64 -37.23
N ARG A 2 -3.75 -35.37 -37.39
CA ARG A 2 -4.24 -33.99 -37.41
C ARG A 2 -4.03 -33.37 -36.02
N ASN A 3 -3.33 -32.25 -35.96
CA ASN A 3 -3.06 -31.51 -34.73
C ASN A 3 -4.39 -30.97 -34.16
N ASN A 4 -4.88 -31.50 -33.03
CA ASN A 4 -6.19 -31.10 -32.47
C ASN A 4 -6.06 -29.99 -31.41
N ILE A 5 -5.01 -29.17 -31.48
CA ILE A 5 -4.78 -28.04 -30.58
C ILE A 5 -5.84 -26.95 -30.87
N LYS A 6 -6.46 -26.44 -29.80
CA LYS A 6 -7.41 -25.34 -29.81
C LYS A 6 -6.70 -24.07 -29.40
N VAL A 7 -6.80 -23.06 -30.23
CA VAL A 7 -6.21 -21.74 -30.04
C VAL A 7 -7.35 -20.75 -29.89
N LEU A 8 -7.47 -20.13 -28.72
CA LEU A 8 -8.37 -19.01 -28.52
C LEU A 8 -7.56 -17.74 -28.64
N PHE A 9 -8.06 -16.83 -29.46
CA PHE A 9 -7.54 -15.49 -29.54
C PHE A 9 -8.50 -14.52 -28.86
N ILE A 10 -7.95 -13.58 -28.09
CA ILE A 10 -8.71 -12.59 -27.34
C ILE A 10 -8.25 -11.19 -27.78
N ASN A 11 -9.12 -10.46 -28.47
CA ASN A 11 -8.85 -9.10 -28.92
C ASN A 11 -9.26 -8.08 -27.86
N CYS A 12 -8.28 -7.43 -27.26
CA CYS A 12 -8.44 -6.37 -26.26
C CYS A 12 -8.46 -4.97 -26.91
N THR A 13 -8.91 -4.84 -28.15
CA THR A 13 -9.23 -3.54 -28.77
C THR A 13 -10.30 -2.80 -27.96
N LEU A 14 -10.29 -1.46 -28.02
CA LEU A 14 -11.35 -0.63 -27.46
C LEU A 14 -12.57 -0.49 -28.39
N LYS A 15 -12.46 -1.00 -29.63
CA LYS A 15 -13.48 -0.84 -30.68
C LYS A 15 -14.45 -2.01 -30.71
N GLN A 16 -15.74 -1.75 -30.58
CA GLN A 16 -16.79 -2.79 -30.62
C GLN A 16 -16.92 -3.38 -32.03
N SER A 17 -17.31 -4.64 -32.14
CA SER A 17 -17.65 -5.23 -33.43
C SER A 17 -18.86 -4.51 -34.05
N PRO A 18 -18.89 -4.26 -35.38
CA PRO A 18 -17.98 -4.75 -36.42
C PRO A 18 -16.84 -3.76 -36.78
N GLU A 19 -16.47 -2.82 -35.91
CA GLU A 19 -15.42 -1.86 -36.22
C GLU A 19 -14.07 -2.54 -36.52
N ILE A 20 -13.35 -1.98 -37.49
CA ILE A 20 -12.05 -2.50 -37.92
C ILE A 20 -11.01 -2.30 -36.81
N SER A 21 -10.42 -3.41 -36.38
CA SER A 21 -9.34 -3.46 -35.39
C SER A 21 -8.00 -3.76 -36.06
N ASN A 22 -6.99 -2.93 -35.79
CA ASN A 22 -5.60 -3.22 -36.22
C ASN A 22 -5.07 -4.49 -35.54
N THR A 23 -5.53 -4.77 -34.31
CA THR A 23 -5.17 -5.96 -33.54
C THR A 23 -5.68 -7.23 -34.23
N GLU A 24 -6.92 -7.17 -34.73
CA GLU A 24 -7.53 -8.26 -35.49
C GLU A 24 -6.77 -8.54 -36.79
N ALA A 25 -6.37 -7.48 -37.51
CA ALA A 25 -5.59 -7.64 -38.74
C ALA A 25 -4.19 -8.27 -38.51
N LEU A 26 -3.53 -8.00 -37.38
CA LEU A 26 -2.28 -8.67 -37.01
C LEU A 26 -2.53 -10.13 -36.63
N TRP A 27 -3.59 -10.36 -35.85
CA TRP A 27 -4.04 -11.69 -35.49
C TRP A 27 -4.31 -12.55 -36.73
N ASP A 28 -5.06 -12.08 -37.74
CA ASP A 28 -5.42 -12.88 -38.92
C ASP A 28 -4.22 -13.60 -39.57
N ILE A 29 -3.05 -12.95 -39.56
CA ILE A 29 -1.78 -13.52 -40.03
C ILE A 29 -1.39 -14.74 -39.19
N VAL A 30 -1.42 -14.59 -37.87
CA VAL A 30 -1.06 -15.63 -36.90
C VAL A 30 -2.09 -16.77 -36.91
N ALA A 31 -3.40 -16.46 -36.99
CA ALA A 31 -4.45 -17.48 -37.08
C ALA A 31 -4.32 -18.33 -38.35
N ALA A 32 -4.00 -17.72 -39.50
CA ALA A 32 -3.74 -18.46 -40.72
C ALA A 32 -2.59 -19.46 -40.56
N LEU A 33 -1.52 -19.09 -39.87
CA LEU A 33 -0.38 -19.97 -39.58
C LEU A 33 -0.75 -21.12 -38.64
N TYR A 34 -1.52 -20.87 -37.56
CA TYR A 34 -2.03 -21.94 -36.70
C TYR A 34 -2.93 -22.93 -37.47
N ARG A 35 -3.82 -22.44 -38.34
CA ARG A 35 -4.66 -23.28 -39.20
C ARG A 35 -3.82 -24.12 -40.17
N GLN A 36 -2.75 -23.56 -40.74
CA GLN A 36 -1.80 -24.33 -41.56
C GLN A 36 -1.13 -25.46 -40.77
N LYS A 37 -0.89 -25.27 -39.47
CA LYS A 37 -0.42 -26.31 -38.54
C LYS A 37 -1.51 -27.29 -38.10
N GLY A 38 -2.72 -27.18 -38.65
CA GLY A 38 -3.87 -28.03 -38.35
C GLY A 38 -4.64 -27.67 -37.09
N CYS A 39 -4.27 -26.59 -36.38
CA CYS A 39 -4.94 -26.19 -35.15
C CYS A 39 -6.35 -25.63 -35.44
N LYS A 40 -7.24 -25.75 -34.46
CA LYS A 40 -8.56 -25.09 -34.48
C LYS A 40 -8.41 -23.72 -33.82
N THR A 41 -8.83 -22.67 -34.50
CA THR A 41 -8.76 -21.29 -34.00
C THR A 41 -10.16 -20.77 -33.71
N ASP A 42 -10.36 -20.17 -32.54
CA ASP A 42 -11.57 -19.45 -32.18
C ASP A 42 -11.25 -18.03 -31.73
N GLN A 43 -12.28 -17.17 -31.69
CA GLN A 43 -12.11 -15.74 -31.55
C GLN A 43 -13.11 -15.06 -30.63
N LEU A 44 -12.59 -14.27 -29.69
CA LEU A 44 -13.39 -13.38 -28.85
C LEU A 44 -12.81 -11.97 -28.88
N ARG A 45 -13.71 -10.99 -28.87
CA ARG A 45 -13.36 -9.58 -28.68
C ARG A 45 -14.00 -9.13 -27.37
N ILE A 46 -13.17 -8.86 -26.37
CA ILE A 46 -13.67 -8.69 -25.00
C ILE A 46 -14.64 -7.51 -24.85
N VAL A 47 -14.49 -6.45 -25.65
CA VAL A 47 -15.38 -5.28 -25.62
C VAL A 47 -16.80 -5.58 -26.16
N ASP A 48 -17.00 -6.74 -26.79
CA ASP A 48 -18.32 -7.21 -27.22
C ASP A 48 -19.08 -7.93 -26.09
N PHE A 49 -18.44 -8.14 -24.93
CA PHE A 49 -19.01 -8.75 -23.74
C PHE A 49 -19.09 -7.71 -22.60
N GLN A 50 -20.17 -7.77 -21.83
CA GLN A 50 -20.34 -7.03 -20.59
C GLN A 50 -19.53 -7.69 -19.47
N ILE A 51 -18.24 -7.40 -19.47
CA ILE A 51 -17.33 -7.79 -18.38
C ILE A 51 -17.28 -6.65 -17.36
N LEU A 52 -17.84 -6.89 -16.17
CA LEU A 52 -17.81 -5.92 -15.08
C LEU A 52 -16.38 -5.77 -14.53
N PRO A 53 -15.97 -4.58 -14.07
CA PRO A 53 -14.68 -4.41 -13.41
C PRO A 53 -14.69 -5.06 -12.02
N GLY A 54 -13.59 -5.71 -11.65
CA GLY A 54 -13.45 -6.36 -10.34
C GLY A 54 -12.40 -7.47 -10.37
N THR A 55 -12.16 -8.09 -9.22
CA THR A 55 -11.09 -9.09 -9.03
C THR A 55 -11.61 -10.41 -8.47
N THR A 56 -12.94 -10.64 -8.48
CA THR A 56 -13.56 -11.91 -8.08
C THR A 56 -13.91 -12.81 -9.27
N TRP A 57 -14.46 -14.01 -9.05
CA TRP A 57 -14.87 -14.90 -10.15
C TRP A 57 -16.12 -14.40 -10.92
N ASP A 58 -17.04 -13.75 -10.22
CA ASP A 58 -18.33 -13.29 -10.72
C ASP A 58 -18.74 -12.04 -9.94
N GLU A 59 -18.84 -10.88 -10.62
CA GLU A 59 -19.25 -9.62 -9.98
C GLU A 59 -20.78 -9.47 -9.84
N GLY A 60 -21.54 -10.51 -10.17
CA GLY A 60 -22.99 -10.57 -9.96
C GLY A 60 -23.81 -10.22 -11.21
N PRO A 61 -25.06 -9.76 -11.03
CA PRO A 61 -26.02 -9.66 -12.13
C PRO A 61 -25.53 -8.83 -13.31
N GLY A 62 -25.42 -9.47 -14.48
CA GLY A 62 -25.00 -8.84 -15.73
C GLY A 62 -23.50 -8.96 -16.05
N ASP A 63 -22.71 -9.64 -15.22
CA ASP A 63 -21.33 -10.00 -15.58
C ASP A 63 -21.31 -11.22 -16.51
N GLU A 64 -20.81 -11.04 -17.73
CA GLU A 64 -20.66 -12.10 -18.73
C GLU A 64 -19.32 -12.83 -18.60
N PHE A 65 -18.47 -12.49 -17.61
CA PHE A 65 -17.16 -13.10 -17.44
C PHE A 65 -17.18 -14.62 -17.23
N PRO A 66 -18.05 -15.22 -16.39
CA PRO A 66 -18.09 -16.66 -16.23
C PRO A 66 -18.33 -17.42 -17.56
N GLN A 67 -19.25 -16.91 -18.40
CA GLN A 67 -19.51 -17.48 -19.73
C GLN A 67 -18.34 -17.26 -20.69
N PHE A 68 -17.75 -16.06 -20.69
CA PHE A 68 -16.56 -15.74 -21.47
C PHE A 68 -15.39 -16.68 -21.12
N PHE A 69 -15.24 -17.00 -19.83
CA PHE A 69 -14.18 -17.85 -19.31
C PHE A 69 -14.26 -19.31 -19.78
N GLU A 70 -15.44 -19.84 -20.09
CA GLU A 70 -15.58 -21.21 -20.62
C GLU A 70 -14.75 -21.43 -21.90
N SER A 71 -14.70 -20.41 -22.76
CA SER A 71 -13.90 -20.44 -23.98
C SER A 71 -12.40 -20.44 -23.68
N ILE A 72 -11.97 -19.67 -22.67
CA ILE A 72 -10.58 -19.63 -22.20
C ILE A 72 -10.18 -21.01 -21.66
N GLN A 73 -11.05 -21.61 -20.84
CA GLN A 73 -10.82 -22.93 -20.25
C GLN A 73 -10.73 -24.02 -21.33
N ALA A 74 -11.53 -23.92 -22.39
CA ALA A 74 -11.55 -24.92 -23.46
C ALA A 74 -10.32 -24.88 -24.40
N ALA A 75 -9.53 -23.81 -24.39
CA ALA A 75 -8.37 -23.63 -25.26
C ALA A 75 -7.07 -24.19 -24.68
N ASP A 76 -6.17 -24.68 -25.53
CA ASP A 76 -4.82 -25.10 -25.12
C ASP A 76 -3.82 -23.94 -25.27
N ILE A 77 -4.07 -23.04 -26.23
CA ILE A 77 -3.25 -21.85 -26.47
C ILE A 77 -4.14 -20.62 -26.37
N LEU A 78 -3.72 -19.66 -25.56
CA LEU A 78 -4.34 -18.34 -25.47
C LEU A 78 -3.45 -17.32 -26.17
N VAL A 79 -3.99 -16.64 -27.18
CA VAL A 79 -3.29 -15.56 -27.88
C VAL A 79 -4.01 -14.24 -27.62
N VAL A 80 -3.46 -13.43 -26.72
CA VAL A 80 -4.05 -12.13 -26.37
C VAL A 80 -3.49 -11.06 -27.29
N GLY A 81 -4.37 -10.25 -27.88
CA GLY A 81 -3.99 -9.10 -28.70
C GLY A 81 -4.37 -7.79 -28.03
N THR A 82 -3.40 -6.92 -27.77
CA THR A 82 -3.63 -5.65 -27.06
C THR A 82 -2.99 -4.46 -27.80
N PRO A 83 -3.74 -3.36 -28.03
CA PRO A 83 -3.13 -2.12 -28.46
C PRO A 83 -2.39 -1.44 -27.29
N VAL A 84 -1.28 -0.76 -27.60
CA VAL A 84 -0.53 0.08 -26.66
C VAL A 84 -1.25 1.43 -26.53
N ILE A 85 -1.62 1.80 -25.31
CA ILE A 85 -2.32 3.05 -24.96
C ILE A 85 -1.55 3.72 -23.82
N SER A 86 -1.00 4.90 -24.06
CA SER A 86 -0.21 5.66 -23.07
C SER A 86 0.93 4.84 -22.45
N GLY A 87 1.57 3.98 -23.26
CA GLY A 87 2.66 3.11 -22.83
C GLY A 87 2.23 1.87 -22.04
N MET A 88 0.93 1.61 -21.91
CA MET A 88 0.33 0.48 -21.19
C MET A 88 -0.46 -0.43 -22.15
N PRO A 89 -0.76 -1.69 -21.76
CA PRO A 89 -1.81 -2.47 -22.42
C PRO A 89 -3.13 -1.71 -22.40
N SER A 90 -4.04 -2.03 -23.31
CA SER A 90 -5.38 -1.42 -23.28
C SER A 90 -6.10 -1.70 -21.96
N SER A 91 -7.02 -0.81 -21.57
CA SER A 91 -7.87 -1.02 -20.39
C SER A 91 -8.68 -2.32 -20.46
N GLN A 92 -8.99 -2.79 -21.67
CA GLN A 92 -9.66 -4.08 -21.87
C GLN A 92 -8.72 -5.26 -21.60
N CYS A 93 -7.43 -5.14 -21.93
CA CYS A 93 -6.42 -6.14 -21.58
C CYS A 93 -6.18 -6.17 -20.08
N GLN A 94 -6.09 -4.99 -19.44
CA GLN A 94 -5.96 -4.87 -18.00
C GLN A 94 -7.16 -5.49 -17.27
N LYS A 95 -8.39 -5.18 -17.71
CA LYS A 95 -9.61 -5.78 -17.19
C LYS A 95 -9.59 -7.31 -17.32
N LEU A 96 -9.20 -7.84 -18.48
CA LEU A 96 -9.08 -9.30 -18.67
C LEU A 96 -8.16 -9.93 -17.61
N ILE A 97 -7.01 -9.33 -17.36
CA ILE A 97 -6.02 -9.82 -16.38
C ILE A 97 -6.62 -9.79 -14.96
N GLU A 98 -7.23 -8.68 -14.56
CA GLU A 98 -7.88 -8.52 -13.24
C GLU A 98 -8.98 -9.57 -13.01
N ARG A 99 -9.83 -9.80 -14.02
CA ARG A 99 -10.87 -10.83 -13.94
C ARG A 99 -10.30 -12.24 -13.89
N LEU A 100 -9.25 -12.53 -14.66
CA LEU A 100 -8.56 -13.82 -14.61
C LEU A 100 -7.89 -14.08 -13.26
N GLN A 101 -7.40 -13.05 -12.56
CA GLN A 101 -6.84 -13.22 -11.21
C GLN A 101 -7.89 -13.73 -10.22
N GLY A 102 -9.15 -13.29 -10.33
CA GLY A 102 -10.27 -13.79 -9.52
C GLY A 102 -10.55 -15.28 -9.67
N THR A 103 -10.07 -15.90 -10.75
CA THR A 103 -10.25 -17.35 -11.00
C THR A 103 -9.28 -18.23 -10.19
N ARG A 104 -8.15 -17.68 -9.71
CA ARG A 104 -7.04 -18.47 -9.13
C ARG A 104 -7.46 -19.32 -7.93
N HIS A 105 -8.27 -18.74 -7.04
CA HIS A 105 -8.75 -19.44 -5.85
C HIS A 105 -10.16 -19.98 -6.04
N ALA A 106 -11.02 -19.25 -6.74
CA ALA A 106 -12.42 -19.62 -6.91
C ALA A 106 -12.63 -20.83 -7.83
N GLN A 107 -11.71 -21.06 -8.80
CA GLN A 107 -11.85 -22.09 -9.82
C GLN A 107 -10.67 -23.08 -9.82
N ILE A 108 -10.00 -23.26 -8.68
CA ILE A 108 -8.90 -24.22 -8.58
C ILE A 108 -9.37 -25.64 -8.96
N ASP A 109 -8.58 -26.34 -9.76
CA ASP A 109 -8.91 -27.71 -10.14
C ASP A 109 -8.84 -28.62 -8.89
N PRO A 110 -9.93 -29.33 -8.53
CA PRO A 110 -9.98 -30.14 -7.32
C PRO A 110 -9.10 -31.39 -7.38
N GLU A 111 -8.80 -31.89 -8.59
CA GLU A 111 -7.97 -33.07 -8.81
C GLU A 111 -6.49 -32.69 -8.89
N THR A 112 -6.15 -31.73 -9.76
CA THR A 112 -4.75 -31.35 -10.01
C THR A 112 -4.22 -30.33 -9.00
N ARG A 113 -5.12 -29.62 -8.30
CA ARG A 113 -4.78 -28.53 -7.36
C ARG A 113 -4.00 -27.40 -8.01
N GLN A 114 -4.33 -27.10 -9.26
CA GLN A 114 -3.70 -26.07 -10.08
C GLN A 114 -4.69 -24.95 -10.40
N PHE A 115 -4.17 -23.76 -10.69
CA PHE A 115 -5.00 -22.68 -11.23
C PHE A 115 -5.57 -23.08 -12.61
N PRO A 116 -6.72 -22.54 -13.02
CA PRO A 116 -7.40 -22.94 -14.25
C PRO A 116 -6.58 -22.84 -15.55
N LEU A 117 -5.57 -21.96 -15.58
CA LEU A 117 -4.75 -21.76 -16.78
C LEU A 117 -3.46 -22.58 -16.78
N TYR A 118 -3.22 -23.43 -15.77
CA TYR A 118 -2.12 -24.40 -15.83
C TYR A 118 -2.22 -25.27 -17.08
N ASN A 119 -1.05 -25.64 -17.61
CA ASN A 119 -0.90 -26.45 -18.83
C ASN A 119 -1.40 -25.78 -20.12
N LYS A 120 -1.74 -24.50 -20.09
CA LYS A 120 -2.00 -23.69 -21.29
C LYS A 120 -0.74 -22.98 -21.75
N VAL A 121 -0.67 -22.67 -23.04
CA VAL A 121 0.42 -21.90 -23.64
C VAL A 121 -0.05 -20.49 -23.94
N PHE A 122 0.76 -19.49 -23.61
CA PHE A 122 0.42 -18.09 -23.85
C PHE A 122 1.20 -17.49 -25.03
N GLY A 123 0.50 -16.75 -25.88
CA GLY A 123 1.03 -15.92 -26.94
C GLY A 123 0.48 -14.49 -26.88
N LEU A 124 1.25 -13.52 -27.36
CA LEU A 124 0.90 -12.12 -27.25
C LEU A 124 1.05 -11.38 -28.60
N LEU A 125 0.07 -10.56 -28.95
CA LEU A 125 0.12 -9.65 -30.08
C LEU A 125 0.07 -8.22 -29.53
N VAL A 126 1.12 -7.44 -29.78
CA VAL A 126 1.20 -6.05 -29.30
C VAL A 126 1.37 -5.11 -30.48
N LEU A 127 0.56 -4.07 -30.52
CA LEU A 127 0.65 -3.07 -31.57
C LEU A 127 0.28 -1.67 -31.11
N GLY A 128 0.83 -0.64 -31.76
CA GLY A 128 0.48 0.75 -31.45
C GLY A 128 1.73 1.62 -31.33
N ASP A 129 1.73 2.53 -30.36
CA ASP A 129 2.85 3.42 -30.10
C ASP A 129 4.14 2.64 -29.82
N ALA A 130 5.25 3.10 -30.39
CA ALA A 130 6.59 2.56 -30.11
C ALA A 130 7.01 2.78 -28.65
N MET A 131 6.47 3.81 -28.01
CA MET A 131 6.75 4.10 -26.61
C MET A 131 5.90 3.20 -25.70
N GLY A 132 6.56 2.32 -24.94
CA GLY A 132 5.94 1.43 -23.95
C GLY A 132 5.59 0.03 -24.44
N GLY A 133 5.75 -0.29 -25.73
CA GLY A 133 5.46 -1.62 -26.26
C GLY A 133 6.18 -2.77 -25.56
N ASN A 134 7.48 -2.61 -25.27
CA ASN A 134 8.24 -3.62 -24.52
C ASN A 134 7.79 -3.74 -23.06
N HIS A 135 7.31 -2.65 -22.45
CA HIS A 135 6.72 -2.68 -21.12
C HIS A 135 5.40 -3.47 -21.13
N CYS A 136 4.54 -3.23 -22.11
CA CYS A 136 3.31 -4.01 -22.29
C CYS A 136 3.60 -5.51 -22.47
N ILE A 137 4.65 -5.86 -23.23
CA ILE A 137 5.07 -7.25 -23.41
C ILE A 137 5.53 -7.84 -22.08
N ALA A 138 6.41 -7.16 -21.35
CA ALA A 138 6.94 -7.63 -20.08
C ALA A 138 5.83 -7.87 -19.05
N GLN A 139 4.96 -6.88 -18.86
CA GLN A 139 3.84 -6.95 -17.92
C GLN A 139 2.88 -8.09 -18.28
N THR A 140 2.38 -8.12 -19.52
CA THR A 140 1.36 -9.10 -19.91
C THR A 140 1.91 -10.53 -19.89
N CYS A 141 3.16 -10.75 -20.34
CA CYS A 141 3.77 -12.08 -20.26
C CYS A 141 3.98 -12.54 -18.81
N TYR A 142 4.37 -11.62 -17.91
CA TYR A 142 4.49 -11.91 -16.48
C TYR A 142 3.14 -12.32 -15.89
N ASP A 143 2.09 -11.53 -16.12
CA ASP A 143 0.76 -11.77 -15.55
C ASP A 143 0.20 -13.13 -15.98
N PHE A 144 0.28 -13.47 -17.27
CA PHE A 144 -0.18 -14.78 -17.76
C PHE A 144 0.68 -15.95 -17.24
N SER A 145 1.97 -15.72 -16.97
CA SER A 145 2.80 -16.72 -16.29
C SER A 145 2.34 -16.95 -14.85
N GLN A 146 1.98 -15.89 -14.12
CA GLN A 146 1.46 -16.00 -12.75
C GLN A 146 0.08 -16.66 -12.67
N LEU A 147 -0.72 -16.52 -13.74
CA LEU A 147 -2.01 -17.19 -13.86
C LEU A 147 -1.89 -18.70 -14.18
N GLY A 148 -0.70 -19.19 -14.54
CA GLY A 148 -0.42 -20.61 -14.78
C GLY A 148 -0.08 -20.98 -16.23
N CYS A 149 -0.14 -20.03 -17.16
CA CYS A 149 0.27 -20.30 -18.54
C CYS A 149 1.80 -20.50 -18.63
N THR A 150 2.24 -21.28 -19.62
CA THR A 150 3.65 -21.38 -19.99
C THR A 150 3.96 -20.52 -21.21
N ASN A 151 5.00 -19.70 -21.11
CA ASN A 151 5.46 -18.82 -22.18
C ASN A 151 6.59 -19.48 -22.98
N PRO A 152 6.40 -19.81 -24.27
CA PRO A 152 7.49 -20.29 -25.11
C PRO A 152 8.50 -19.17 -25.41
N PRO A 153 9.72 -19.47 -25.88
CA PRO A 153 10.60 -18.43 -26.41
C PRO A 153 9.93 -17.73 -27.60
N GLN A 154 10.10 -16.41 -27.70
CA GLN A 154 9.54 -15.60 -28.79
C GLN A 154 8.00 -15.77 -28.90
N ASN A 155 7.32 -15.74 -27.75
CA ASN A 155 5.87 -15.90 -27.65
C ASN A 155 5.08 -14.64 -28.04
N GLN A 156 5.69 -13.68 -28.71
CA GLN A 156 5.05 -12.41 -29.04
C GLN A 156 5.28 -11.99 -30.49
N VAL A 157 4.29 -11.30 -31.05
CA VAL A 157 4.40 -10.55 -32.31
C VAL A 157 4.15 -9.09 -32.00
N ALA A 158 5.15 -8.25 -32.25
CA ALA A 158 5.08 -6.83 -31.98
C ALA A 158 5.13 -6.02 -33.27
N TRP A 159 4.25 -5.04 -33.39
CA TRP A 159 4.32 -4.03 -34.44
C TRP A 159 4.16 -2.63 -33.87
N PHE A 160 5.15 -1.78 -34.05
CA PHE A 160 5.12 -0.43 -33.53
C PHE A 160 5.12 0.58 -34.68
N GLN A 161 4.31 1.62 -34.52
CA GLN A 161 4.34 2.75 -35.45
C GLN A 161 5.69 3.48 -35.37
N GLY A 162 6.13 4.05 -36.49
CA GLY A 162 7.30 4.93 -36.48
C GLY A 162 7.06 6.17 -35.63
N MET A 163 8.13 6.73 -35.04
CA MET A 163 8.04 7.98 -34.28
C MET A 163 7.32 9.06 -35.10
N ASN A 164 6.38 9.77 -34.47
CA ASN A 164 5.55 10.82 -35.09
C ASN A 164 4.61 10.34 -36.23
N SER A 165 4.30 9.04 -36.31
CA SER A 165 3.28 8.52 -37.23
C SER A 165 1.96 8.26 -36.52
N ASN A 166 0.84 8.59 -37.19
CA ASN A 166 -0.51 8.26 -36.74
C ASN A 166 -1.12 7.08 -37.54
N MET A 167 -0.31 6.38 -38.34
CA MET A 167 -0.80 5.25 -39.15
C MET A 167 -0.93 4.00 -38.30
N GLY A 168 -2.11 3.37 -38.32
CA GLY A 168 -2.30 2.04 -37.75
C GLY A 168 -1.63 0.93 -38.57
N PHE A 169 -1.50 -0.25 -37.99
CA PHE A 169 -0.93 -1.46 -38.61
C PHE A 169 -1.39 -1.70 -40.06
N ILE A 170 -2.69 -1.58 -40.32
CA ILE A 170 -3.29 -1.80 -41.65
C ILE A 170 -2.80 -0.73 -42.63
N GLN A 171 -2.88 0.54 -42.24
CA GLN A 171 -2.50 1.68 -43.08
C GLN A 171 -1.00 1.69 -43.40
N ALA A 172 -0.19 1.25 -42.44
CA ALA A 172 1.26 1.15 -42.58
C ALA A 172 1.72 -0.14 -43.29
N TRP A 173 0.80 -0.88 -43.92
CA TRP A 173 1.10 -2.13 -44.64
C TRP A 173 1.83 -3.16 -43.76
N GLY A 174 1.55 -3.14 -42.45
CA GLY A 174 2.27 -3.91 -41.43
C GLY A 174 2.30 -5.41 -41.69
N LYS A 175 1.25 -5.95 -42.33
CA LYS A 175 1.18 -7.36 -42.74
C LYS A 175 2.28 -7.82 -43.69
N TYR A 176 2.94 -6.89 -44.40
CA TYR A 176 4.03 -7.20 -45.33
C TYR A 176 5.43 -7.02 -44.71
N GLN A 177 5.51 -6.58 -43.44
CA GLN A 177 6.79 -6.39 -42.78
C GLN A 177 7.42 -7.73 -42.38
N ILE A 178 8.73 -7.84 -42.62
CA ILE A 178 9.47 -9.10 -42.43
C ILE A 178 9.54 -9.55 -40.97
N ASN A 179 9.75 -8.61 -40.04
CA ASN A 179 9.77 -8.86 -38.61
C ASN A 179 8.43 -9.41 -38.13
N VAL A 180 7.30 -8.79 -38.52
CA VAL A 180 5.95 -9.27 -38.17
C VAL A 180 5.74 -10.72 -38.63
N ASN A 181 6.06 -11.01 -39.90
CA ASN A 181 5.87 -12.36 -40.45
C ASN A 181 6.83 -13.40 -39.86
N ARG A 182 8.07 -13.01 -39.54
CA ARG A 182 9.04 -13.86 -38.87
C ARG A 182 8.58 -14.20 -37.46
N ASP A 183 8.23 -13.19 -36.68
CA ASP A 183 7.87 -13.35 -35.27
C ASP A 183 6.53 -14.11 -35.15
N ALA A 184 5.59 -13.90 -36.08
CA ALA A 184 4.37 -14.71 -36.17
C ALA A 184 4.63 -16.20 -36.40
N ARG A 185 5.62 -16.54 -37.24
CA ARG A 185 6.03 -17.95 -37.45
C ARG A 185 6.67 -18.52 -36.19
N LEU A 186 7.56 -17.78 -35.56
CA LEU A 186 8.24 -18.22 -34.33
C LEU A 186 7.24 -18.47 -33.20
N LEU A 187 6.31 -17.54 -32.98
CA LEU A 187 5.22 -17.70 -32.03
C LEU A 187 4.47 -19.02 -32.30
N VAL A 188 4.01 -19.23 -33.53
CA VAL A 188 3.19 -20.41 -33.89
C VAL A 188 3.96 -21.72 -33.77
N GLU A 189 5.21 -21.78 -34.26
CA GLU A 189 6.02 -22.99 -34.16
C GLU A 189 6.27 -23.37 -32.70
N ASN A 190 6.72 -22.40 -31.89
CA ASN A 190 7.11 -22.64 -30.51
C ASN A 190 5.90 -22.94 -29.63
N SER A 191 4.78 -22.21 -29.81
CA SER A 191 3.58 -22.42 -29.01
C SER A 191 2.89 -23.74 -29.30
N VAL A 192 2.81 -24.15 -30.57
CA VAL A 192 2.22 -25.45 -30.96
C VAL A 192 3.08 -26.60 -30.47
N ALA A 193 4.41 -26.50 -30.57
CA ALA A 193 5.30 -27.52 -30.04
C ALA A 193 5.11 -27.68 -28.53
N LEU A 194 5.13 -26.57 -27.78
CA LEU A 194 4.96 -26.57 -26.34
C LEU A 194 3.58 -27.07 -25.90
N ALA A 195 2.51 -26.69 -26.59
CA ALA A 195 1.16 -27.14 -26.25
C ALA A 195 0.98 -28.65 -26.49
N ASN A 196 1.62 -29.20 -27.53
CA ASN A 196 1.66 -30.65 -27.73
C ASN A 196 2.47 -31.35 -26.62
N MET A 197 3.58 -30.76 -26.16
CA MET A 197 4.34 -31.29 -25.03
C MET A 197 3.51 -31.30 -23.75
N LEU A 198 2.83 -30.20 -23.42
CA LEU A 198 1.99 -30.09 -22.22
C LEU A 198 0.77 -31.03 -22.26
N ARG A 199 0.20 -31.30 -23.44
CA ARG A 199 -0.85 -32.33 -23.57
C ARG A 199 -0.32 -33.74 -23.32
N GLN A 200 0.88 -34.04 -23.80
CA GLN A 200 1.48 -35.37 -23.61
C GLN A 200 2.03 -35.54 -22.20
N THR A 201 2.53 -34.47 -21.59
CA THR A 201 3.16 -34.45 -20.28
C THR A 201 2.81 -33.13 -19.60
N PRO A 202 1.61 -33.05 -18.98
CA PRO A 202 1.22 -31.87 -18.24
C PRO A 202 2.12 -31.67 -17.03
N LEU A 203 2.25 -30.42 -16.59
CA LEU A 203 2.79 -30.06 -15.30
C LEU A 203 1.94 -30.73 -14.22
N LYS A 204 2.59 -31.43 -13.29
CA LYS A 204 1.94 -32.19 -12.22
C LYS A 204 2.05 -31.50 -10.86
N THR A 205 2.56 -30.27 -10.82
CA THR A 205 2.76 -29.52 -9.59
C THR A 205 1.42 -29.31 -8.90
N SER A 206 1.28 -29.84 -7.70
CA SER A 206 0.16 -29.54 -6.82
C SER A 206 0.53 -28.29 -6.02
N LEU A 207 -0.23 -27.20 -6.20
CA LEU A 207 0.04 -25.96 -5.46
C LEU A 207 -0.14 -26.16 -3.96
N ARG A 208 -1.09 -27.03 -3.58
CA ARG A 208 -1.33 -27.39 -2.18
C ARG A 208 -0.15 -28.16 -1.60
N ASP A 209 0.36 -29.16 -2.31
CA ASP A 209 1.46 -29.98 -1.78
C ASP A 209 2.76 -29.17 -1.74
N ALA A 210 3.05 -28.36 -2.75
CA ALA A 210 4.18 -27.43 -2.72
C ALA A 210 4.08 -26.44 -1.54
N THR A 211 2.86 -25.97 -1.24
CA THR A 211 2.61 -25.13 -0.07
C THR A 211 2.86 -25.92 1.22
N ASN A 212 2.28 -27.11 1.37
CA ASN A 212 2.47 -27.96 2.54
C ASN A 212 3.95 -28.35 2.76
N GLU A 213 4.68 -28.66 1.69
CA GLU A 213 6.11 -28.95 1.73
C GLU A 213 6.92 -27.71 2.14
N ALA A 214 6.58 -26.53 1.61
CA ALA A 214 7.19 -25.28 2.05
C ALA A 214 6.92 -25.00 3.54
N TRP A 215 5.70 -25.27 4.01
CA TRP A 215 5.36 -25.21 5.44
C TRP A 215 6.18 -26.22 6.26
N ALA A 216 6.24 -27.47 5.83
CA ALA A 216 7.01 -28.51 6.52
C ALA A 216 8.52 -28.20 6.55
N ILE A 217 9.08 -27.62 5.48
CA ILE A 217 10.47 -27.15 5.44
C ILE A 217 10.65 -25.97 6.39
N ALA A 218 9.72 -25.01 6.41
CA ALA A 218 9.76 -23.88 7.32
C ALA A 218 9.64 -24.31 8.79
N GLU A 219 8.83 -25.33 9.09
CA GLU A 219 8.66 -25.93 10.42
C GLU A 219 9.85 -26.80 10.84
N ALA A 220 10.44 -27.56 9.91
CA ALA A 220 11.56 -28.46 10.16
C ALA A 220 12.94 -27.76 10.11
N ALA A 221 13.00 -26.53 9.59
CA ALA A 221 14.19 -25.69 9.66
C ALA A 221 14.49 -25.38 11.13
N THR A 222 15.37 -26.18 11.73
CA THR A 222 15.95 -25.88 13.04
C THR A 222 17.02 -24.80 12.90
N ILE A 223 17.15 -23.99 13.95
CA ILE A 223 18.00 -22.80 14.07
C ILE A 223 19.48 -23.03 13.64
N GLU A 224 19.95 -24.28 13.61
CA GLU A 224 21.36 -24.64 13.43
C GLU A 224 21.90 -24.54 11.99
N ASP A 225 21.07 -24.62 10.95
CA ASP A 225 21.52 -24.49 9.54
C ASP A 225 21.63 -23.03 9.05
N THR A 226 21.30 -22.08 9.93
CA THR A 226 21.49 -20.64 9.74
C THR A 226 22.66 -20.17 10.58
N ILE A 227 23.69 -19.60 9.95
CA ILE A 227 24.80 -18.95 10.65
C ILE A 227 24.23 -17.88 11.60
N GLY A 228 24.13 -18.20 12.90
CA GLY A 228 23.95 -17.24 14.00
C GLY A 228 22.78 -16.26 13.88
N ILE A 229 21.74 -16.61 13.13
CA ILE A 229 20.50 -15.84 13.02
C ILE A 229 19.47 -16.58 13.84
N ASP A 230 18.98 -15.96 14.92
CA ASP A 230 17.85 -16.47 15.70
C ASP A 230 16.57 -16.17 14.90
N PRO A 231 15.92 -17.15 14.27
CA PRO A 231 14.71 -16.89 13.50
C PRO A 231 13.61 -16.44 14.47
N GLN A 232 13.08 -15.23 14.23
CA GLN A 232 11.88 -14.80 14.91
C GLN A 232 10.75 -15.76 14.56
N PRO A 233 9.96 -16.25 15.54
CA PRO A 233 8.86 -17.14 15.25
C PRO A 233 7.87 -16.43 14.32
N ILE A 234 7.60 -17.02 13.16
CA ILE A 234 6.37 -16.75 12.43
C ILE A 234 5.27 -17.27 13.34
N ARG A 235 4.67 -16.38 14.13
CA ARG A 235 3.45 -16.66 14.88
C ARG A 235 2.32 -16.87 13.87
N THR A 236 2.09 -18.11 13.49
CA THR A 236 0.77 -18.55 13.00
C THR A 236 -0.15 -18.72 14.20
N ASP A 237 -0.48 -17.61 14.85
CA ASP A 237 -1.64 -17.55 15.75
C ASP A 237 -2.86 -16.98 14.99
N ASP A 238 -2.77 -16.81 13.67
CA ASP A 238 -3.85 -16.30 12.82
C ASP A 238 -4.73 -17.49 12.39
N THR A 239 -5.50 -18.01 13.35
CA THR A 239 -6.74 -18.70 13.01
C THR A 239 -7.63 -17.71 12.25
N ASP A 240 -8.15 -18.11 11.09
CA ASP A 240 -9.32 -17.46 10.50
C ASP A 240 -10.41 -17.43 11.57
N ILE A 241 -10.65 -16.25 12.15
CA ILE A 241 -11.74 -16.05 13.10
C ILE A 241 -12.99 -15.73 12.27
N GLU A 242 -14.02 -16.55 12.42
CA GLU A 242 -15.26 -16.49 11.64
C GLU A 242 -15.76 -15.05 11.46
N GLY A 243 -15.82 -14.59 10.20
CA GLY A 243 -16.50 -13.34 9.83
C GLY A 243 -15.66 -12.06 9.88
N ILE A 244 -14.34 -12.13 10.08
CA ILE A 244 -13.45 -10.95 9.97
C ILE A 244 -12.43 -11.17 8.86
N ASP A 245 -12.57 -10.45 7.75
CA ASP A 245 -11.51 -10.32 6.75
C ASP A 245 -10.39 -9.44 7.32
N TYR A 246 -9.48 -10.08 8.05
CA TYR A 246 -8.41 -9.40 8.77
C TYR A 246 -7.38 -8.79 7.82
N HIS A 247 -7.24 -9.27 6.58
CA HIS A 247 -6.23 -8.79 5.63
C HIS A 247 -6.36 -7.30 5.28
N HIS A 248 -7.54 -6.71 5.51
CA HIS A 248 -7.83 -5.30 5.21
C HIS A 248 -7.89 -4.40 6.46
N LEU A 249 -7.58 -4.91 7.66
CA LEU A 249 -7.56 -4.10 8.88
C LEU A 249 -6.25 -3.30 8.99
N PRO A 250 -6.32 -1.97 9.24
CA PRO A 250 -5.14 -1.20 9.58
C PRO A 250 -4.44 -1.75 10.82
N LYS A 251 -3.10 -1.78 10.81
CA LYS A 251 -2.27 -2.32 11.91
C LYS A 251 -2.66 -1.89 13.34
N PRO A 252 -3.00 -0.62 13.65
CA PRO A 252 -3.40 -0.22 15.01
C PRO A 252 -4.69 -0.90 15.48
N VAL A 253 -5.65 -1.09 14.58
CA VAL A 253 -6.92 -1.76 14.88
C VAL A 253 -6.68 -3.26 15.08
N TRP A 254 -5.84 -3.84 14.22
CA TRP A 254 -5.44 -5.24 14.34
C TRP A 254 -4.81 -5.55 15.70
N LEU A 255 -3.88 -4.72 16.19
CA LEU A 255 -3.25 -4.92 17.51
C LEU A 255 -4.27 -4.98 18.65
N ILE A 256 -5.30 -4.13 18.60
CA ILE A 256 -6.37 -4.09 19.59
C ILE A 256 -7.22 -5.34 19.53
N ILE A 257 -7.64 -5.73 18.33
CA ILE A 257 -8.45 -6.94 18.15
C ILE A 257 -7.66 -8.18 18.58
N GLN A 258 -6.40 -8.29 18.16
CA GLN A 258 -5.52 -9.41 18.50
C GLN A 258 -5.32 -9.53 20.02
N GLU A 259 -5.08 -8.43 20.73
CA GLU A 259 -4.93 -8.45 22.18
C GLU A 259 -6.25 -8.81 22.90
N GLY A 260 -7.38 -8.31 22.42
CA GLY A 260 -8.69 -8.68 22.97
C GLY A 260 -9.01 -10.15 22.77
N MET A 261 -8.69 -10.72 21.61
CA MET A 261 -8.87 -12.14 21.31
C MET A 261 -8.02 -13.03 22.22
N ARG A 262 -6.76 -12.64 22.49
CA ARG A 262 -5.91 -13.33 23.49
C ARG A 262 -6.52 -13.36 24.88
N ARG A 263 -7.40 -12.40 25.21
CA ARG A 263 -8.12 -12.29 26.48
C ARG A 263 -9.53 -12.90 26.44
N GLY A 264 -9.87 -13.63 25.38
CA GLY A 264 -11.15 -14.34 25.24
C GLY A 264 -12.32 -13.47 24.79
N PHE A 265 -12.07 -12.26 24.27
CA PHE A 265 -13.11 -11.47 23.61
C PHE A 265 -13.36 -11.97 22.18
N ARG A 266 -14.63 -11.99 21.79
CA ARG A 266 -15.09 -12.23 20.41
C ARG A 266 -15.42 -10.91 19.75
N PHE A 267 -15.11 -10.78 18.46
CA PHE A 267 -15.32 -9.54 17.71
C PHE A 267 -16.23 -9.79 16.51
N LYS A 268 -16.95 -8.74 16.10
CA LYS A 268 -17.68 -8.66 14.84
C LYS A 268 -17.45 -7.29 14.22
N VAL A 269 -17.14 -7.29 12.94
CA VAL A 269 -17.09 -6.07 12.15
C VAL A 269 -18.53 -5.62 11.89
N ILE A 270 -18.86 -4.42 12.34
CA ILE A 270 -20.15 -3.78 12.03
C ILE A 270 -20.01 -2.94 10.77
N ASP A 271 -18.94 -2.14 10.70
CA ASP A 271 -18.58 -1.33 9.55
C ASP A 271 -17.06 -1.20 9.49
N LEU A 272 -16.43 -1.78 8.46
CA LEU A 272 -14.98 -1.74 8.31
C LEU A 272 -14.48 -0.36 7.88
N GLU A 273 -15.25 0.35 7.05
CA GLU A 273 -14.88 1.67 6.53
C GLU A 273 -14.91 2.71 7.65
N GLU A 274 -15.95 2.67 8.48
CA GLU A 274 -16.09 3.52 9.66
C GLU A 274 -15.33 2.99 10.89
N ARG A 275 -14.68 1.82 10.78
CA ARG A 275 -13.92 1.15 11.84
C ARG A 275 -14.75 0.90 13.10
N ILE A 276 -15.97 0.41 12.91
CA ILE A 276 -16.93 0.10 13.97
C ILE A 276 -16.94 -1.40 14.23
N PHE A 277 -16.70 -1.77 15.48
CA PHE A 277 -16.59 -3.17 15.91
C PHE A 277 -17.51 -3.42 17.09
N GLN A 278 -18.18 -4.57 17.09
CA GLN A 278 -18.84 -5.13 18.26
C GLN A 278 -17.87 -6.10 18.93
N VAL A 279 -17.76 -6.03 20.25
CA VAL A 279 -16.97 -6.96 21.06
C VAL A 279 -17.83 -7.59 22.15
N GLU A 280 -17.61 -8.87 22.44
CA GLU A 280 -18.33 -9.61 23.46
C GLU A 280 -17.42 -10.59 24.23
N ARG A 281 -17.64 -10.72 25.54
CA ARG A 281 -17.11 -11.80 26.38
C ARG A 281 -18.13 -12.17 27.46
N GLU A 282 -18.37 -13.46 27.66
CA GLU A 282 -19.25 -13.99 28.74
C GLU A 282 -20.65 -13.35 28.80
N GLY A 283 -21.28 -13.11 27.65
CA GLY A 283 -22.62 -12.54 27.61
C GLY A 283 -22.68 -11.02 27.87
N LYS A 284 -21.53 -10.34 27.89
CA LYS A 284 -21.42 -8.87 27.93
C LYS A 284 -20.68 -8.35 26.71
N GLY A 285 -21.17 -7.28 26.10
CA GLY A 285 -20.55 -6.70 24.93
C GLY A 285 -20.89 -5.24 24.70
N PHE A 286 -20.10 -4.59 23.85
CA PHE A 286 -20.28 -3.19 23.46
C PHE A 286 -19.80 -2.96 22.04
N ILE A 287 -20.21 -1.84 21.43
CA ILE A 287 -19.75 -1.40 20.11
C ILE A 287 -18.77 -0.26 20.31
N TYR A 288 -17.63 -0.28 19.63
CA TYR A 288 -16.65 0.81 19.66
C TYR A 288 -16.19 1.21 18.27
N LYS A 289 -15.69 2.45 18.15
CA LYS A 289 -15.08 2.98 16.92
C LYS A 289 -13.58 3.10 17.10
N THR A 290 -12.80 2.44 16.22
CA THR A 290 -11.33 2.40 16.21
C THR A 290 -10.69 1.78 17.46
N TYR A 291 -10.89 2.36 18.64
CA TYR A 291 -10.44 1.84 19.93
C TYR A 291 -11.61 1.68 20.91
N PRO A 292 -11.56 0.73 21.85
CA PRO A 292 -12.63 0.51 22.82
C PRO A 292 -12.66 1.62 23.88
N SER A 293 -13.01 2.85 23.51
CA SER A 293 -12.97 4.02 24.41
C SER A 293 -14.32 4.38 25.03
N ASN A 294 -15.39 3.65 24.72
CA ASN A 294 -16.76 4.02 25.10
C ASN A 294 -17.07 3.86 26.60
N LEU A 295 -16.18 3.20 27.36
CA LEU A 295 -16.25 3.13 28.82
C LEU A 295 -15.63 4.35 29.51
N TYR A 296 -15.23 5.38 28.75
CA TYR A 296 -14.52 6.55 29.26
C TYR A 296 -15.39 7.83 29.26
N GLY A 297 -16.59 7.82 28.67
CA GLY A 297 -17.51 8.97 28.62
C GLY A 297 -18.63 8.84 27.57
N THR A 298 -19.58 9.79 27.53
CA THR A 298 -20.58 9.90 26.45
C THR A 298 -19.96 10.54 25.20
N ASN A 299 -20.55 10.33 24.01
CA ASN A 299 -20.07 10.89 22.74
C ASN A 299 -19.96 12.44 22.72
N GLU A 300 -20.58 13.14 23.66
CA GLU A 300 -20.58 14.60 23.76
C GLU A 300 -19.27 15.19 24.31
N ASP A 301 -18.45 14.39 25.01
CA ASP A 301 -17.19 14.83 25.65
C ASP A 301 -15.93 14.53 24.83
N GLN A 302 -16.08 13.97 23.63
CA GLN A 302 -14.97 13.59 22.75
C GLN A 302 -14.59 14.76 21.84
N ASP A 303 -13.36 15.26 21.96
CA ASP A 303 -12.86 16.37 21.15
C ASP A 303 -12.51 15.94 19.72
N TYR A 304 -13.53 15.89 18.88
CA TYR A 304 -13.43 15.63 17.44
C TYR A 304 -13.08 16.87 16.61
N ASP A 305 -12.66 17.97 17.24
CA ASP A 305 -12.36 19.20 16.52
C ASP A 305 -11.26 18.97 15.48
N GLN A 306 -11.60 19.15 14.21
CA GLN A 306 -10.65 19.00 13.10
C GLN A 306 -9.80 20.25 12.87
N SER A 307 -10.11 21.37 13.54
CA SER A 307 -9.34 22.61 13.42
C SER A 307 -8.06 22.55 14.23
N LYS A 308 -6.92 22.50 13.52
CA LYS A 308 -5.58 22.60 14.11
C LYS A 308 -5.36 23.92 14.83
N TYR A 309 -6.06 24.99 14.44
CA TYR A 309 -6.01 26.27 15.12
C TYR A 309 -6.69 26.22 16.48
N ARG A 310 -7.93 25.74 16.56
CA ARG A 310 -8.66 25.65 17.84
C ARG A 310 -7.98 24.70 18.83
N LYS A 311 -7.46 23.57 18.33
CA LYS A 311 -6.64 22.65 19.14
C LYS A 311 -5.39 23.33 19.71
N LEU A 312 -4.68 24.10 18.90
CA LEU A 312 -3.52 24.88 19.34
C LEU A 312 -3.90 25.89 20.43
N GLN A 313 -4.99 26.63 20.23
CA GLN A 313 -5.49 27.59 21.23
C GLN A 313 -5.85 26.92 22.55
N ARG A 314 -6.46 25.72 22.51
CA ARG A 314 -6.78 24.98 23.73
C ARG A 314 -5.53 24.55 24.49
N MET A 315 -4.51 24.05 23.78
CA MET A 315 -3.22 23.73 24.39
C MET A 315 -2.57 24.97 25.02
N GLU A 316 -2.57 26.11 24.32
CA GLU A 316 -2.05 27.38 24.82
C GLU A 316 -2.77 27.85 26.09
N GLN A 317 -4.11 27.84 26.09
CA GLN A 317 -4.94 28.21 27.23
C GLN A 317 -4.72 27.31 28.44
N SER A 318 -4.30 26.07 28.20
CA SER A 318 -3.95 25.10 29.25
C SER A 318 -2.51 25.26 29.76
N GLY A 319 -1.77 26.25 29.26
CA GLY A 319 -0.39 26.52 29.66
C GLY A 319 0.65 25.63 29.00
N LEU A 320 0.30 24.87 27.96
CA LEU A 320 1.28 24.11 27.18
C LEU A 320 2.11 25.07 26.32
N ALA A 321 3.41 24.77 26.20
CA ALA A 321 4.27 25.46 25.26
C ALA A 321 3.86 25.08 23.83
N VAL A 322 3.40 26.03 23.04
CA VAL A 322 2.94 25.83 21.66
C VAL A 322 3.67 26.77 20.69
N PRO A 323 3.72 26.47 19.38
CA PRO A 323 4.12 27.44 18.36
C PRO A 323 3.32 28.74 18.46
N LEU A 324 3.98 29.88 18.21
CA LEU A 324 3.30 31.16 18.10
C LEU A 324 2.33 31.12 16.90
N SER A 325 1.04 31.29 17.18
CA SER A 325 0.01 31.32 16.15
C SER A 325 -0.12 32.71 15.55
N TYR A 326 -0.18 32.79 14.22
CA TYR A 326 -0.52 34.02 13.50
C TYR A 326 -2.01 34.07 13.10
N GLY A 327 -2.76 32.99 13.32
CA GLY A 327 -4.17 32.89 12.96
C GLY A 327 -4.43 31.98 11.76
N THR A 328 -5.68 32.00 11.32
CA THR A 328 -6.16 31.35 10.10
C THR A 328 -6.63 32.36 9.08
N PHE A 329 -6.40 32.08 7.80
CA PHE A 329 -6.64 32.99 6.69
C PHE A 329 -7.32 32.26 5.54
N GLN A 330 -8.19 32.92 4.77
CA GLN A 330 -8.79 32.31 3.59
C GLN A 330 -7.88 32.47 2.38
N THR A 331 -7.29 33.65 2.22
CA THR A 331 -6.49 34.00 1.05
C THR A 331 -5.21 34.72 1.43
N LEU A 332 -4.30 34.83 0.47
CA LEU A 332 -3.06 35.58 0.55
C LEU A 332 -3.30 37.06 0.91
N ALA A 333 -4.43 37.61 0.48
CA ALA A 333 -4.79 39.01 0.74
C ALA A 333 -5.13 39.28 2.22
N ASP A 334 -5.54 38.25 2.96
CA ASP A 334 -5.94 38.36 4.37
C ASP A 334 -4.74 38.30 5.32
N ILE A 335 -3.56 37.90 4.83
CA ILE A 335 -2.38 37.66 5.64
C ILE A 335 -1.70 39.00 6.01
N PRO A 336 -1.55 39.31 7.32
CA PRO A 336 -0.88 40.52 7.78
C PRO A 336 0.64 40.34 7.75
N PHE A 337 1.23 40.45 6.56
CA PHE A 337 2.67 40.21 6.34
C PHE A 337 3.58 41.01 7.28
N GLU A 338 3.16 42.21 7.69
CA GLU A 338 3.91 43.09 8.59
C GLU A 338 4.03 42.57 10.02
N ARG A 339 3.20 41.59 10.42
CA ARG A 339 3.19 40.99 11.76
C ARG A 339 3.97 39.68 11.84
N LEU A 340 4.35 39.11 10.70
CA LEU A 340 4.99 37.80 10.63
C LEU A 340 6.47 37.89 11.04
N LYS A 341 6.92 36.91 11.83
CA LYS A 341 8.34 36.72 12.14
C LYS A 341 8.78 35.38 11.57
N PHE A 342 9.65 35.43 10.58
CA PHE A 342 10.22 34.25 9.96
C PHE A 342 11.29 33.63 10.86
N PRO A 343 11.45 32.29 10.85
CA PRO A 343 10.79 31.32 9.98
C PRO A 343 9.37 30.93 10.41
N ILE A 344 8.51 30.64 9.44
CA ILE A 344 7.10 30.24 9.68
C ILE A 344 6.73 28.93 8.98
N VAL A 345 5.60 28.36 9.39
CA VAL A 345 4.94 27.21 8.78
C VAL A 345 3.58 27.67 8.24
N ALA A 346 3.26 27.25 7.01
CA ALA A 346 1.95 27.39 6.40
C ALA A 346 1.35 26.00 6.17
N LYS A 347 0.14 25.75 6.69
CA LYS A 347 -0.55 24.47 6.56
C LYS A 347 -2.08 24.64 6.52
N PRO A 348 -2.83 23.69 5.96
CA PRO A 348 -4.28 23.70 6.08
C PRO A 348 -4.72 23.52 7.54
N ASP A 349 -5.80 24.23 7.94
CA ASP A 349 -6.36 24.15 9.29
C ASP A 349 -6.92 22.75 9.58
N SER A 350 -7.49 22.08 8.60
CA SER A 350 -7.98 20.70 8.67
C SER A 350 -7.12 19.74 7.83
N GLY A 351 -7.31 18.43 7.98
CA GLY A 351 -6.55 17.42 7.21
C GLY A 351 -5.35 16.78 7.92
N SER A 352 -4.77 15.75 7.30
CA SER A 352 -3.84 14.79 7.91
C SER A 352 -2.61 14.47 7.04
N LEU A 353 -1.73 13.58 7.53
CA LEU A 353 -0.56 13.03 6.80
C LEU A 353 0.44 14.08 6.28
N SER A 354 0.50 15.24 6.93
CA SER A 354 1.37 16.36 6.53
C SER A 354 1.17 16.83 5.07
N ARG A 355 -0.02 16.57 4.50
CA ARG A 355 -0.39 17.03 3.16
C ARG A 355 -0.42 18.55 3.14
N ASN A 356 0.25 19.12 2.15
CA ASN A 356 0.36 20.57 1.94
C ASN A 356 0.89 21.35 3.16
N VAL A 357 1.68 20.70 4.03
CA VAL A 357 2.45 21.41 5.05
C VAL A 357 3.73 21.96 4.43
N PHE A 358 3.91 23.28 4.49
CA PHE A 358 5.10 24.00 4.08
C PHE A 358 5.79 24.57 5.31
N ALA A 359 6.90 23.95 5.73
CA ALA A 359 7.63 24.31 6.93
C ALA A 359 8.91 25.09 6.61
N ASN A 360 9.44 25.79 7.62
CA ASN A 360 10.71 26.50 7.54
C ASN A 360 10.76 27.56 6.41
N LEU A 361 9.62 28.20 6.13
CA LEU A 361 9.56 29.31 5.18
C LEU A 361 10.36 30.47 5.77
N GLN A 362 11.31 30.99 5.03
CA GLN A 362 12.26 32.03 5.43
C GLN A 362 11.85 33.42 4.96
N THR A 363 11.07 33.51 3.88
CA THR A 363 10.72 34.80 3.27
C THR A 363 9.25 34.90 2.90
N VAL A 364 8.80 36.14 2.70
CA VAL A 364 7.45 36.45 2.22
C VAL A 364 7.19 35.83 0.85
N GLU A 365 8.18 35.76 -0.03
CA GLU A 365 8.05 35.17 -1.37
C GLU A 365 7.80 33.66 -1.28
N GLN A 366 8.51 32.96 -0.39
CA GLN A 366 8.28 31.54 -0.14
C GLN A 366 6.88 31.31 0.45
N LEU A 367 6.44 32.17 1.37
CA LEU A 367 5.08 32.12 1.90
C LEU A 367 4.03 32.32 0.81
N LYS A 368 4.20 33.29 -0.08
CA LYS A 368 3.28 33.53 -1.21
C LYS A 368 3.14 32.29 -2.09
N GLN A 369 4.25 31.62 -2.39
CA GLN A 369 4.23 30.37 -3.17
C GLN A 369 3.49 29.26 -2.43
N ALA A 370 3.78 29.04 -1.15
CA ALA A 370 3.09 28.04 -0.33
C ALA A 370 1.57 28.29 -0.26
N VAL A 371 1.17 29.54 0.00
CA VAL A 371 -0.23 29.96 0.09
C VAL A 371 -0.97 29.75 -1.23
N SER A 372 -0.35 30.03 -2.38
CA SER A 372 -0.99 29.80 -3.68
C SER A 372 -1.37 28.34 -3.92
N VAL A 373 -0.64 27.39 -3.33
CA VAL A 373 -0.98 25.96 -3.37
C VAL A 373 -2.11 25.66 -2.39
N LEU A 374 -2.07 26.24 -1.19
CA LEU A 374 -3.07 26.02 -0.14
C LEU A 374 -4.45 26.61 -0.45
N GLU A 375 -4.49 27.79 -1.09
CA GLU A 375 -5.75 28.42 -1.53
C GLU A 375 -6.52 27.50 -2.48
N ALA A 376 -5.80 26.75 -3.32
CA ALA A 376 -6.41 25.82 -4.28
C ALA A 376 -7.05 24.60 -3.59
N ASP A 377 -6.68 24.28 -2.34
CA ASP A 377 -7.31 23.20 -1.57
C ASP A 377 -8.66 23.60 -0.97
N GLY A 378 -8.96 24.91 -0.86
CA GLY A 378 -10.23 25.44 -0.35
C GLY A 378 -10.42 25.40 1.17
N ASP A 379 -9.39 25.04 1.94
CA ASP A 379 -9.37 25.08 3.41
C ASP A 379 -8.76 26.38 3.95
N LEU A 380 -8.97 26.69 5.23
CA LEU A 380 -8.30 27.80 5.90
C LEU A 380 -6.79 27.54 6.00
N ILE A 381 -6.00 28.57 5.77
CA ILE A 381 -4.55 28.56 5.89
C ILE A 381 -4.18 28.95 7.31
N LYS A 382 -3.64 28.00 8.08
CA LYS A 382 -3.06 28.25 9.39
C LYS A 382 -1.59 28.65 9.24
N LEU A 383 -1.22 29.76 9.87
CA LEU A 383 0.18 30.22 9.97
C LEU A 383 0.67 30.15 11.42
N GLU A 384 1.87 29.62 11.61
CA GLU A 384 2.50 29.47 12.93
C GLU A 384 4.03 29.64 12.83
N SER A 385 4.71 29.96 13.94
CA SER A 385 6.17 29.99 13.98
C SER A 385 6.77 28.61 13.74
N HIS A 386 7.89 28.53 13.03
CA HIS A 386 8.60 27.27 12.87
C HIS A 386 9.37 26.88 14.14
N ILE A 387 9.22 25.63 14.56
CA ILE A 387 9.95 25.05 15.69
C ILE A 387 11.02 24.10 15.16
N TYR A 388 12.26 24.29 15.62
CA TYR A 388 13.39 23.45 15.27
C TYR A 388 13.52 22.29 16.26
N GLY A 389 13.78 21.09 15.75
CA GLY A 389 14.06 19.94 16.60
C GLY A 389 13.65 18.60 16.00
N ARG A 390 13.75 17.57 16.84
CA ARG A 390 13.30 16.21 16.56
C ARG A 390 11.80 16.11 16.86
N ASN A 391 11.11 15.21 16.17
CA ASN A 391 9.67 15.05 16.26
C ASN A 391 9.34 13.83 17.11
N TYR A 392 8.47 14.01 18.10
CA TYR A 392 8.07 12.96 19.04
C TYR A 392 6.56 12.77 19.02
N ARG A 393 6.13 11.54 19.32
CA ARG A 393 4.75 11.16 19.60
C ARG A 393 4.70 10.66 21.04
N VAL A 394 4.11 11.43 21.94
CA VAL A 394 3.85 11.04 23.33
C VAL A 394 2.46 10.43 23.39
N LEU A 395 2.28 9.30 24.07
CA LEU A 395 1.00 8.63 24.25
C LEU A 395 0.60 8.60 25.71
N ILE A 396 -0.61 9.08 25.97
CA ILE A 396 -1.32 8.94 27.24
C ILE A 396 -2.48 7.96 27.04
N ILE A 397 -2.60 7.00 27.95
CA ILE A 397 -3.73 6.07 28.03
C ILE A 397 -4.28 6.17 29.45
N ASN A 398 -5.59 6.41 29.59
CA ASN A 398 -6.26 6.50 30.88
C ASN A 398 -5.58 7.50 31.84
N HIS A 399 -5.28 8.71 31.35
CA HIS A 399 -4.50 9.75 32.04
C HIS A 399 -3.12 9.32 32.57
N GLN A 400 -2.58 8.21 32.06
CA GLN A 400 -1.27 7.70 32.42
C GLN A 400 -0.35 7.71 31.22
N TYR A 401 0.92 7.99 31.48
CA TYR A 401 1.95 7.95 30.45
C TYR A 401 2.19 6.51 29.98
N ALA A 402 1.97 6.27 28.68
CA ALA A 402 2.06 4.95 28.07
C ALA A 402 3.34 4.76 27.24
N GLY A 403 3.86 5.83 26.62
CA GLY A 403 5.11 5.77 25.88
C GLY A 403 5.42 7.02 25.06
N CYS A 404 6.64 7.10 24.56
CA CYS A 404 7.11 8.16 23.68
C CYS A 404 7.95 7.59 22.54
N VAL A 405 7.70 8.05 21.31
CA VAL A 405 8.44 7.62 20.11
C VAL A 405 8.96 8.82 19.36
N GLU A 406 10.27 8.88 19.12
CA GLU A 406 10.86 9.78 18.13
C GLU A 406 10.58 9.24 16.73
N ARG A 407 10.13 10.12 15.83
CA ARG A 407 9.91 9.80 14.41
C ARG A 407 10.98 10.50 13.58
N ARG A 408 11.77 9.73 12.84
CA ARG A 408 12.83 10.25 11.98
C ARG A 408 12.44 10.09 10.50
N PRO A 409 12.70 11.08 9.63
CA PRO A 409 12.53 10.88 8.20
C PRO A 409 13.35 9.68 7.71
N ALA A 410 12.92 9.07 6.61
CA ALA A 410 13.61 7.96 5.98
C ALA A 410 15.10 8.29 5.79
N ASN A 411 16.00 7.42 6.23
CA ASN A 411 17.43 7.71 6.30
C ASN A 411 18.30 6.46 6.18
N VAL A 412 19.56 6.67 5.85
CA VAL A 412 20.64 5.67 5.96
C VAL A 412 21.76 6.22 6.84
N ILE A 413 22.41 5.34 7.60
CA ILE A 413 23.51 5.71 8.49
C ILE A 413 24.79 5.10 7.93
N GLY A 414 25.82 5.93 7.71
CA GLY A 414 27.10 5.50 7.21
C GLY A 414 27.81 4.57 8.18
N ASP A 415 28.46 3.55 7.65
CA ASP A 415 29.34 2.62 8.37
C ASP A 415 30.82 2.83 7.98
N GLY A 416 31.11 3.80 7.10
CA GLY A 416 32.43 4.08 6.55
C GLY A 416 32.91 3.07 5.50
N LYS A 417 32.07 2.12 5.07
CA LYS A 417 32.46 1.02 4.17
C LYS A 417 31.51 0.84 3.00
N GLN A 418 30.20 0.88 3.26
CA GLN A 418 29.15 0.59 2.30
C GLN A 418 28.66 1.87 1.61
N THR A 419 28.25 1.73 0.35
CA THR A 419 27.68 2.85 -0.41
C THR A 419 26.26 3.17 0.07
N ILE A 420 25.77 4.38 -0.20
CA ILE A 420 24.38 4.78 0.08
C ILE A 420 23.38 3.77 -0.51
N LEU A 421 23.63 3.26 -1.72
CA LEU A 421 22.77 2.24 -2.35
C LEU A 421 22.78 0.93 -1.56
N GLN A 422 23.94 0.48 -1.10
CA GLN A 422 24.05 -0.74 -0.30
C GLN A 422 23.36 -0.58 1.06
N LEU A 423 23.58 0.56 1.73
CA LEU A 423 22.90 0.88 2.99
C LEU A 423 21.39 0.95 2.82
N PHE A 424 20.90 1.54 1.72
CA PHE A 424 19.48 1.57 1.37
C PHE A 424 18.90 0.15 1.26
N HIS A 425 19.57 -0.74 0.52
CA HIS A 425 19.11 -2.13 0.37
C HIS A 425 19.14 -2.90 1.69
N LEU A 426 20.18 -2.72 2.51
CA LEU A 426 20.27 -3.34 3.83
C LEU A 426 19.15 -2.86 4.75
N ARG A 427 18.88 -1.56 4.77
CA ARG A 427 17.79 -1.00 5.58
C ARG A 427 16.44 -1.57 5.16
N ASN A 428 16.21 -1.77 3.87
CA ASN A 428 14.98 -2.43 3.36
C ASN A 428 14.88 -3.91 3.70
N GLN A 429 15.97 -4.54 4.15
CA GLN A 429 15.99 -5.91 4.65
C GLN A 429 15.83 -5.97 6.18
N GLU A 430 15.71 -4.83 6.87
CA GLU A 430 15.47 -4.79 8.32
C GLU A 430 14.15 -5.50 8.68
N PRO A 431 14.16 -6.35 9.72
CA PRO A 431 12.95 -7.02 10.18
C PRO A 431 11.83 -6.03 10.52
N GLY A 432 10.63 -6.31 10.02
CA GLY A 432 9.44 -5.49 10.26
C GLY A 432 9.19 -4.39 9.24
N ARG A 433 10.08 -4.19 8.25
CA ARG A 433 9.79 -3.32 7.10
C ARG A 433 8.90 -4.00 6.06
N GLY A 434 7.62 -3.68 6.07
CA GLY A 434 6.65 -4.15 5.08
C GLY A 434 6.59 -3.30 3.81
N ASP A 435 6.02 -3.86 2.74
CA ASP A 435 5.70 -3.09 1.54
C ASP A 435 4.67 -1.98 1.84
N ARG A 436 4.66 -0.91 1.04
CA ARG A 436 3.73 0.22 1.23
C ARG A 436 2.25 -0.12 1.03
N TYR A 437 1.93 -1.23 0.35
CA TYR A 437 0.57 -1.67 0.10
C TYR A 437 0.09 -2.73 1.10
N GLU A 438 0.94 -3.14 2.04
CA GLU A 438 0.55 -4.07 3.11
C GLU A 438 -0.23 -3.32 4.21
N TYR A 439 -1.45 -3.79 4.51
CA TYR A 439 -2.30 -3.20 5.57
C TYR A 439 -1.76 -3.45 7.00
N HIS A 440 -0.95 -4.49 7.17
CA HIS A 440 -0.46 -4.98 8.47
C HIS A 440 0.95 -4.53 8.83
N THR A 441 1.40 -3.40 8.28
CA THR A 441 2.73 -2.87 8.54
C THR A 441 2.69 -1.51 9.23
N THR A 442 3.59 -1.31 10.19
CA THR A 442 3.82 -0.02 10.87
C THR A 442 5.06 0.66 10.30
N ILE A 443 6.12 -0.12 10.04
CA ILE A 443 7.37 0.36 9.47
C ILE A 443 7.40 -0.07 8.01
N HIS A 444 7.51 0.89 7.10
CA HIS A 444 7.54 0.58 5.67
C HIS A 444 8.97 0.51 5.15
N GLN A 445 9.15 -0.13 4.00
CA GLN A 445 10.37 -0.03 3.22
C GLN A 445 10.67 1.43 2.83
N LEU A 446 11.95 1.78 2.81
CA LEU A 446 12.47 3.02 2.27
C LEU A 446 12.17 3.10 0.78
N VAL A 447 11.78 4.29 0.34
CA VAL A 447 11.56 4.61 -1.08
C VAL A 447 12.67 5.52 -1.60
N PHE A 448 13.04 5.34 -2.87
CA PHE A 448 14.00 6.20 -3.55
C PHE A 448 13.33 6.94 -4.70
N ASP A 449 12.88 8.17 -4.43
CA ASP A 449 12.04 8.95 -5.33
C ASP A 449 12.71 10.26 -5.81
N ARG A 450 11.92 11.20 -6.34
CA ARG A 450 12.41 12.51 -6.80
C ARG A 450 12.99 13.35 -5.65
N THR A 451 12.42 13.25 -4.45
CA THR A 451 12.91 13.94 -3.24
C THR A 451 14.27 13.38 -2.86
N SER A 452 14.41 12.05 -2.79
CA SER A 452 15.68 11.40 -2.47
C SER A 452 16.79 11.76 -3.46
N ARG A 453 16.47 11.78 -4.77
CA ARG A 453 17.42 12.21 -5.82
C ARG A 453 17.87 13.67 -5.67
N ARG A 454 16.93 14.57 -5.32
CA ARG A 454 17.25 15.98 -5.11
C ARG A 454 18.16 16.17 -3.90
N LEU A 455 17.81 15.56 -2.76
CA LEU A 455 18.62 15.65 -1.53
C LEU A 455 20.02 15.09 -1.74
N LEU A 456 20.13 13.98 -2.49
CA LEU A 456 21.43 13.37 -2.82
C LEU A 456 22.31 14.34 -3.63
N HIS A 457 21.71 15.00 -4.63
CA HIS A 457 22.40 16.00 -5.45
C HIS A 457 22.78 17.26 -4.65
N GLU A 458 21.88 17.78 -3.81
CA GLU A 458 22.14 18.95 -2.96
C GLU A 458 23.27 18.70 -1.95
N ALA A 459 23.37 17.48 -1.42
CA ALA A 459 24.46 17.05 -0.56
C ALA A 459 25.79 16.80 -1.31
N GLY A 460 25.78 16.85 -2.65
CA GLY A 460 26.96 16.51 -3.46
C GLY A 460 27.31 15.02 -3.43
N TYR A 461 26.36 14.17 -3.07
CA TYR A 461 26.53 12.72 -2.99
C TYR A 461 26.04 12.02 -4.25
N THR A 462 26.45 10.76 -4.38
CA THR A 462 25.98 9.83 -5.40
C THR A 462 25.56 8.52 -4.72
N LEU A 463 24.88 7.63 -5.44
CA LEU A 463 24.51 6.33 -4.91
C LEU A 463 25.74 5.47 -4.53
N GLU A 464 26.90 5.75 -5.13
CA GLU A 464 28.18 5.10 -4.85
C GLU A 464 28.99 5.78 -3.74
N THR A 465 28.49 6.89 -3.19
CA THR A 465 29.14 7.55 -2.06
C THR A 465 29.12 6.62 -0.85
N VAL A 466 30.28 6.43 -0.23
CA VAL A 466 30.42 5.78 1.08
C VAL A 466 30.35 6.86 2.14
N LEU A 467 29.31 6.81 2.98
CA LEU A 467 29.13 7.78 4.07
C LEU A 467 30.13 7.48 5.21
N PRO A 468 30.75 8.52 5.81
CA PRO A 468 31.52 8.36 7.04
C PRO A 468 30.72 7.64 8.13
N ALA A 469 31.41 6.87 8.98
CA ALA A 469 30.78 6.11 10.04
C ALA A 469 30.01 7.04 11.01
N GLY A 470 28.72 6.77 11.20
CA GLY A 470 27.82 7.55 12.05
C GLY A 470 27.16 8.75 11.38
N GLU A 471 27.52 9.08 10.14
CA GLU A 471 26.86 10.15 9.39
C GLU A 471 25.48 9.68 8.90
N ILE A 472 24.45 10.50 9.13
CA ILE A 472 23.08 10.20 8.70
C ILE A 472 22.78 10.97 7.43
N PHE A 473 22.39 10.25 6.37
CA PHE A 473 21.84 10.84 5.17
C PHE A 473 20.33 10.59 5.11
N TYR A 474 19.56 11.67 5.09
CA TYR A 474 18.10 11.61 4.97
C TYR A 474 17.68 11.49 3.50
N LEU A 475 16.86 10.48 3.21
CA LEU A 475 16.26 10.22 1.90
C LEU A 475 14.98 11.03 1.67
N GLN A 476 14.43 11.61 2.74
CA GLN A 476 13.18 12.38 2.75
C GLN A 476 13.32 13.57 3.71
N GLU A 477 12.68 14.70 3.37
CA GLU A 477 12.61 15.87 4.27
C GLU A 477 11.47 15.75 5.28
N LYS A 478 10.38 15.10 4.88
CA LYS A 478 9.16 14.94 5.68
C LYS A 478 9.15 13.58 6.35
N ILE A 479 8.59 13.54 7.56
CA ILE A 479 8.32 12.29 8.28
C ILE A 479 7.03 11.71 7.73
N THR A 480 7.15 10.59 7.02
CA THR A 480 6.00 9.95 6.40
C THR A 480 6.18 8.44 6.45
N ALA A 481 5.27 7.75 7.14
CA ALA A 481 5.38 6.32 7.44
C ALA A 481 5.65 5.49 6.18
N PHE A 482 4.85 5.68 5.11
CA PHE A 482 4.95 4.94 3.85
C PHE A 482 6.21 5.24 3.01
N THR A 483 7.06 6.18 3.44
CA THR A 483 8.38 6.43 2.82
C THR A 483 9.53 5.76 3.57
N GLY A 484 9.22 5.03 4.64
CA GLY A 484 10.16 4.26 5.46
C GLY A 484 10.77 5.05 6.63
N ALA A 485 10.00 5.96 7.23
CA ALA A 485 10.38 6.66 8.44
C ALA A 485 10.75 5.69 9.59
N ASP A 486 11.72 6.06 10.42
CA ASP A 486 12.06 5.29 11.62
C ASP A 486 11.22 5.74 12.82
N LEU A 487 10.94 4.78 13.69
CA LEU A 487 10.29 4.92 14.98
C LEU A 487 11.25 4.46 16.08
N VAL A 488 11.72 5.41 16.88
CA VAL A 488 12.65 5.15 17.98
C VAL A 488 11.92 5.31 19.29
N ASP A 489 11.87 4.24 20.08
CA ASP A 489 11.35 4.32 21.44
C ASP A 489 12.25 5.22 22.29
N THR A 490 11.64 6.27 22.83
CA THR A 490 12.28 7.23 23.74
C THR A 490 11.47 7.35 25.03
N THR A 491 10.76 6.27 25.38
CA THR A 491 9.80 6.29 26.50
C THR A 491 10.48 6.64 27.82
N ASP A 492 11.65 6.07 28.08
CA ASP A 492 12.39 6.26 29.33
C ASP A 492 13.23 7.56 29.33
N GLU A 493 13.34 8.23 28.18
CA GLU A 493 14.09 9.48 28.03
C GLU A 493 13.21 10.72 28.24
N LEU A 494 11.89 10.59 28.16
CA LEU A 494 10.97 11.74 28.22
C LEU A 494 11.06 12.45 29.57
N HIS A 495 11.34 13.75 29.55
CA HIS A 495 11.48 14.53 30.77
C HIS A 495 10.17 14.54 31.60
N PRO A 496 10.23 14.33 32.94
CA PRO A 496 9.04 14.26 33.79
C PRO A 496 8.11 15.47 33.73
N SER A 497 8.64 16.68 33.50
CA SER A 497 7.79 17.87 33.37
C SER A 497 6.90 17.79 32.13
N ILE A 498 7.37 17.17 31.04
CA ILE A 498 6.61 17.01 29.80
C ILE A 498 5.52 15.96 30.02
N ILE A 499 5.85 14.86 30.70
CA ILE A 499 4.89 13.84 31.11
C ILE A 499 3.75 14.47 31.92
N GLN A 500 4.10 15.26 32.95
CA GLN A 500 3.10 15.90 33.81
C GLN A 500 2.19 16.84 33.01
N SER A 501 2.76 17.67 32.12
CA SER A 501 1.97 18.55 31.25
C SER A 501 0.98 17.78 30.37
N CYS A 502 1.38 16.64 29.81
CA CYS A 502 0.47 15.79 29.02
C CYS A 502 -0.64 15.17 29.87
N ILE A 503 -0.32 14.71 31.08
CA ILE A 503 -1.30 14.14 32.03
C ILE A 503 -2.30 15.21 32.45
N ASP A 504 -1.84 16.38 32.89
CA ASP A 504 -2.68 17.50 33.32
C ASP A 504 -3.61 17.95 32.18
N PHE A 505 -3.10 18.03 30.95
CA PHE A 505 -3.92 18.35 29.78
C PHE A 505 -4.96 17.26 29.49
N SER A 506 -4.59 15.98 29.63
CA SER A 506 -5.50 14.87 29.34
C SER A 506 -6.73 14.84 30.25
N HIS A 507 -6.63 15.32 31.49
CA HIS A 507 -7.73 15.37 32.45
C HIS A 507 -8.87 16.33 32.06
N GLN A 508 -8.69 17.15 31.03
CA GLN A 508 -9.75 18.00 30.49
C GLN A 508 -10.76 17.22 29.64
N PHE A 509 -10.44 15.97 29.30
CA PHE A 509 -11.24 15.16 28.38
C PHE A 509 -11.61 13.83 28.99
N SER A 510 -12.80 13.35 28.65
CA SER A 510 -13.28 12.01 28.94
C SER A 510 -12.88 11.05 27.81
N ILE A 511 -11.58 10.98 27.48
CA ILE A 511 -11.05 10.21 26.35
C ILE A 511 -9.96 9.24 26.83
N LEU A 512 -10.09 7.97 26.45
CA LEU A 512 -9.17 6.91 26.87
C LEU A 512 -7.74 7.11 26.35
N THR A 513 -7.58 7.56 25.11
CA THR A 513 -6.27 7.70 24.46
C THR A 513 -6.03 9.14 24.03
N LEU A 514 -4.82 9.65 24.25
CA LEU A 514 -4.42 10.96 23.76
C LEU A 514 -2.97 10.91 23.31
N GLY A 515 -2.73 11.21 22.03
CA GLY A 515 -1.38 11.29 21.48
C GLY A 515 -0.97 12.72 21.20
N PHE A 516 0.18 13.15 21.70
CA PHE A 516 0.73 14.49 21.48
C PHE A 516 1.86 14.45 20.47
N ASP A 517 1.81 15.35 19.49
CA ASP A 517 2.93 15.66 18.59
C ASP A 517 3.76 16.78 19.19
N LEU A 518 5.03 16.49 19.46
CA LEU A 518 5.95 17.40 20.12
C LEU A 518 7.20 17.59 19.26
N ILE A 519 7.73 18.81 19.20
CA ILE A 519 8.99 19.12 18.55
C ILE A 519 9.95 19.68 19.60
N THR A 520 11.15 19.09 19.73
CA THR A 520 12.19 19.58 20.66
C THR A 520 13.57 19.10 20.21
N SER A 521 14.62 19.87 20.49
CA SER A 521 16.01 19.45 20.25
C SER A 521 16.42 18.27 21.14
N ASP A 522 15.93 18.24 22.38
CA ASP A 522 16.19 17.21 23.38
C ASP A 522 14.91 16.89 24.15
N ILE A 523 14.53 15.61 24.19
CA ILE A 523 13.30 15.15 24.86
C ILE A 523 13.51 14.91 26.36
N SER A 524 14.78 14.83 26.78
CA SER A 524 15.18 14.59 28.17
C SER A 524 15.29 15.85 29.01
N ARG A 525 15.01 17.02 28.43
CA ARG A 525 15.05 18.32 29.10
C ARG A 525 13.69 19.03 29.07
N PRO A 526 13.41 19.95 30.00
CA PRO A 526 12.22 20.78 29.94
C PRO A 526 12.10 21.55 28.61
N LEU A 527 10.89 21.67 28.05
CA LEU A 527 10.66 22.37 26.77
C LEU A 527 11.12 23.83 26.76
N ALA A 528 11.05 24.50 27.92
CA ALA A 528 11.51 25.87 28.07
C ALA A 528 13.03 26.03 27.85
N GLU A 529 13.81 24.97 28.04
CA GLU A 529 15.26 24.98 27.85
C GLU A 529 15.69 24.58 26.44
N THR A 530 14.79 23.93 25.69
CA THR A 530 15.07 23.36 24.36
C THR A 530 14.36 24.10 23.24
N GLU A 531 13.61 25.16 23.59
CA GLU A 531 12.71 25.91 22.70
C GLU A 531 11.72 24.99 21.98
N GLY A 532 11.34 23.90 22.64
CA GLY A 532 10.41 22.91 22.11
C GLY A 532 8.95 23.29 22.32
N ALA A 533 8.05 22.68 21.55
CA ALA A 533 6.63 22.97 21.62
C ALA A 533 5.74 21.78 21.22
N PHE A 534 4.54 21.75 21.80
CA PHE A 534 3.44 20.88 21.40
C PHE A 534 2.81 21.41 20.12
N ASN A 535 2.91 20.63 19.05
CA ASN A 535 2.41 20.99 17.73
C ASN A 535 0.93 20.62 17.56
N GLU A 536 0.52 19.47 18.08
CA GLU A 536 -0.85 18.94 17.97
C GLU A 536 -1.14 17.87 19.04
N TYR A 537 -2.42 17.61 19.34
CA TYR A 537 -2.87 16.41 20.03
C TYR A 537 -3.95 15.67 19.23
N ASN A 538 -4.03 14.35 19.42
CA ASN A 538 -4.88 13.43 18.68
C ASN A 538 -5.63 12.50 19.64
N PRO A 539 -6.97 12.50 19.67
CA PRO A 539 -7.76 11.63 20.54
C PRO A 539 -7.79 10.17 20.07
N LEU A 540 -7.50 9.93 18.78
CA LEU A 540 -7.37 8.60 18.19
C LEU A 540 -5.95 8.44 17.63
N PRO A 541 -4.91 8.37 18.50
CA PRO A 541 -3.54 8.30 18.05
C PRO A 541 -3.21 6.94 17.42
N TYR A 542 -2.27 6.89 16.49
CA TYR A 542 -1.70 5.63 16.00
C TYR A 542 -0.87 4.97 17.10
N ILE A 543 -1.46 4.00 17.82
CA ILE A 543 -0.83 3.35 18.97
C ILE A 543 0.26 2.35 18.55
N ASP A 544 0.14 1.81 17.34
CA ASP A 544 1.07 0.84 16.77
C ASP A 544 2.49 1.39 16.66
N LEU A 545 2.65 2.71 16.58
CA LEU A 545 3.95 3.38 16.61
C LEU A 545 4.77 3.00 17.84
N HIS A 546 4.11 2.80 18.99
CA HIS A 546 4.73 2.45 20.27
C HIS A 546 4.96 0.94 20.41
N GLU A 547 4.09 0.14 19.83
CA GLU A 547 4.12 -1.32 19.93
C GLU A 547 5.04 -1.97 18.88
N ASN A 548 5.27 -1.28 17.76
CA ASN A 548 6.05 -1.76 16.62
C ASN A 548 7.22 -0.82 16.24
N CYS A 549 7.78 -0.08 17.20
CA CYS A 549 9.00 0.69 16.95
C CYS A 549 10.13 -0.20 16.41
N ASN A 550 10.96 0.33 15.51
CA ASN A 550 12.08 -0.43 14.92
C ASN A 550 13.41 -0.20 15.64
N ILE A 551 13.50 0.78 16.54
CA ILE A 551 14.67 1.05 17.35
C ILE A 551 14.22 1.24 18.82
N GLY A 552 14.85 0.52 19.75
CA GLY A 552 14.51 0.58 21.18
C GLY A 552 13.46 -0.45 21.61
N GLN A 553 12.79 -0.21 22.73
CA GLN A 553 11.87 -1.18 23.34
C GLN A 553 10.42 -0.97 22.87
N LYS A 554 9.80 -2.06 22.40
CA LYS A 554 8.36 -2.09 22.08
C LYS A 554 7.52 -1.98 23.35
N ARG A 555 6.55 -1.06 23.36
CA ARG A 555 5.66 -0.81 24.50
C ARG A 555 4.30 -1.49 24.25
N PRO A 556 3.80 -2.33 25.19
CA PRO A 556 2.56 -3.10 25.00
C PRO A 556 1.32 -2.23 25.23
N VAL A 557 1.10 -1.24 24.37
CA VAL A 557 0.07 -0.22 24.57
C VAL A 557 -1.34 -0.74 24.32
N SER A 558 -1.51 -1.72 23.42
CA SER A 558 -2.78 -2.45 23.26
C SER A 558 -3.22 -3.13 24.56
N ARG A 559 -2.25 -3.69 25.31
CA ARG A 559 -2.46 -4.32 26.61
C ARG A 559 -3.02 -3.33 27.62
N LEU A 560 -2.47 -2.11 27.68
CA LEU A 560 -2.91 -1.06 28.61
C LEU A 560 -4.36 -0.63 28.34
N ILE A 561 -4.76 -0.58 27.07
CA ILE A 561 -6.15 -0.30 26.68
C ILE A 561 -7.07 -1.42 27.21
N TRP A 562 -6.75 -2.69 26.96
CA TRP A 562 -7.58 -3.79 27.45
C TRP A 562 -7.58 -3.95 28.97
N ASP A 563 -6.45 -3.67 29.64
CA ASP A 563 -6.37 -3.66 31.11
C ASP A 563 -7.40 -2.67 31.69
N TYR A 564 -7.57 -1.50 31.05
CA TYR A 564 -8.62 -0.55 31.42
C TYR A 564 -10.02 -1.12 31.21
N ILE A 565 -10.30 -1.72 30.04
CA ILE A 565 -11.62 -2.28 29.73
C ILE A 565 -12.02 -3.38 30.71
N GLU A 566 -11.08 -4.26 31.06
CA GLU A 566 -11.36 -5.33 32.02
C GLU A 566 -11.60 -4.80 33.43
N ALA A 567 -10.87 -3.76 33.84
CA ALA A 567 -11.08 -3.12 35.14
C ALA A 567 -12.45 -2.43 35.26
N HIS A 568 -13.11 -2.12 34.15
CA HIS A 568 -14.41 -1.43 34.09
C HIS A 568 -15.49 -2.28 33.41
N ALA A 569 -15.33 -3.62 33.41
CA ALA A 569 -16.24 -4.54 32.72
C ALA A 569 -17.67 -4.57 33.32
N ASP A 570 -17.87 -4.02 34.52
CA ASP A 570 -19.16 -3.78 35.16
C ASP A 570 -19.96 -2.64 34.50
N GLN A 571 -19.28 -1.71 33.82
CA GLN A 571 -19.89 -0.58 33.10
C GLN A 571 -20.29 -0.92 31.66
N ILE A 572 -19.94 -2.11 31.18
CA ILE A 572 -20.35 -2.61 29.86
C ILE A 572 -21.86 -2.92 29.89
N ILE A 573 -22.67 -2.01 29.36
CA ILE A 573 -24.14 -2.15 29.28
C ILE A 573 -24.50 -3.00 28.04
N THR A 574 -25.25 -4.09 28.28
CA THR A 574 -25.73 -5.03 27.25
C THR A 574 -27.02 -4.63 26.53
N SER A 575 -27.71 -3.57 26.96
CA SER A 575 -29.16 -3.47 26.79
C SER A 575 -29.69 -3.00 25.42
N GLU A 576 -28.86 -2.77 24.39
CA GLU A 576 -29.35 -2.19 23.12
C GLU A 576 -29.13 -3.02 21.85
N PHE A 577 -28.47 -4.19 21.89
CA PHE A 577 -28.16 -4.92 20.65
C PHE A 577 -28.30 -6.44 20.76
N PRO A 578 -28.72 -7.14 19.68
CA PRO A 578 -28.73 -8.59 19.66
C PRO A 578 -27.29 -9.11 19.81
N MET A 579 -27.10 -9.87 20.88
CA MET A 579 -25.91 -10.70 21.14
C MET A 579 -25.75 -11.73 20.02
N PHE A 580 -24.52 -12.26 19.85
CA PHE A 580 -24.19 -13.21 18.79
C PHE A 580 -25.10 -14.42 18.71
#